data_AF-A0A6A6HHV6-F1
#
_entry.id   AF-A0A6A6HHV6-F1
#
_cell.length_a   1.000
_cell.length_b   1.000
_cell.length_c   1.000
_cell.angle_alpha   90.00
_cell.angle_beta   90.00
_cell.angle_gamma   90.00
#
_symmetry.space_group_name_H-M   'P 1'
#
loop_
_entity.id
_entity.type
_entity.pdbx_description
1 polymer ?
#
loop_
_entity_poly.entity_id
_entity_poly.type
_entity_poly.pdbx_seq_one_letter_code
_entity_poly.pdbx_strand_id
1 'polypeptide(L)'
;MPELTPVKVRGKKGKEWAALMRRRKRLMSEDQPRDVYSSKRRKIDEKIQPHLEALPTELLQSIFVFSREVNLPLASLRLSAKLSDRHLYMHFCFQAFCKGDYFLLDPDATYTTQDLADIPVMRKIAESSISDINFKLSEYLASTHEPAFQSDVLKRKWLTWSFYREYLQKAFEKSKQDYENQQTSKSVDQGDGPMHERASKRQSIHRRMTIEPQPLDFEADDLIVRKEPEYRWMRLLPNCYIPEKLFHIPFAHDQLMFLKTVIRAGAIVDWYGSAAGERAEVALEHSIGEGIPDATRLLLHDAIGIPWQGRYLEQAYREKARRPKRNFEPIISYLKESRERSEQDNV
;
A
#
# COMPACT_ATOMS: atom_id res chain seq x y z
N MET A 1 67.59 10.74 -12.42
CA MET A 1 66.17 10.37 -12.22
C MET A 1 65.76 9.47 -13.37
N PRO A 2 65.75 8.12 -13.22
CA PRO A 2 65.44 7.24 -14.34
C PRO A 2 63.92 7.07 -14.50
N GLU A 3 63.43 7.28 -15.72
CA GLU A 3 62.07 7.02 -16.17
C GLU A 3 61.75 5.52 -16.08
N LEU A 4 60.70 5.17 -15.33
CA LEU A 4 60.15 3.82 -15.28
C LEU A 4 59.20 3.61 -16.46
N THR A 5 59.54 2.67 -17.34
CA THR A 5 58.66 2.21 -18.42
C THR A 5 57.53 1.34 -17.87
N PRO A 6 56.28 1.48 -18.36
CA PRO A 6 55.15 0.71 -17.86
C PRO A 6 55.22 -0.76 -18.33
N VAL A 7 55.29 -1.67 -17.37
CA VAL A 7 55.23 -3.12 -17.60
C VAL A 7 53.78 -3.53 -17.90
N LYS A 8 53.50 -3.92 -19.15
CA LYS A 8 52.23 -4.56 -19.53
C LYS A 8 52.19 -6.00 -19.02
N VAL A 9 51.57 -6.21 -17.86
CA VAL A 9 51.26 -7.56 -17.35
C VAL A 9 50.09 -8.15 -18.14
N ARG A 10 50.39 -8.97 -19.15
CA ARG A 10 49.41 -9.72 -19.93
C ARG A 10 48.91 -10.91 -19.10
N GLY A 11 47.75 -10.76 -18.46
CA GLY A 11 47.13 -11.82 -17.65
C GLY A 11 46.72 -13.04 -18.50
N LYS A 12 47.53 -14.11 -18.45
CA LYS A 12 47.09 -15.48 -18.79
C LYS A 12 46.26 -16.03 -17.62
N LYS A 13 45.01 -15.59 -17.49
CA LYS A 13 44.02 -16.25 -16.62
C LYS A 13 42.75 -16.45 -17.43
N GLY A 14 42.34 -17.70 -17.67
CA GLY A 14 41.02 -17.91 -18.27
C GLY A 14 40.62 -19.31 -18.73
N LYS A 15 41.48 -20.32 -18.73
CA LYS A 15 41.07 -21.68 -19.14
C LYS A 15 41.01 -22.67 -17.96
N GLU A 16 42.00 -22.66 -17.08
CA GLU A 16 41.99 -23.57 -15.91
C GLU A 16 40.96 -23.17 -14.85
N TRP A 17 40.77 -21.87 -14.60
CA TRP A 17 39.76 -21.41 -13.63
C TRP A 17 38.33 -21.76 -14.07
N ALA A 18 38.05 -21.71 -15.38
CA ALA A 18 36.77 -22.14 -15.94
C ALA A 18 36.56 -23.66 -15.84
N ALA A 19 37.63 -24.46 -16.02
CA ALA A 19 37.59 -25.91 -15.85
C ALA A 19 37.40 -26.32 -14.38
N LEU A 20 38.09 -25.63 -13.45
CA LEU A 20 37.97 -25.86 -12.01
C LEU A 20 36.55 -25.53 -11.50
N MET A 21 35.95 -24.43 -11.97
CA MET A 21 34.58 -24.06 -11.59
C MET A 21 33.53 -25.02 -12.17
N ARG A 22 33.75 -25.60 -13.36
CA ARG A 22 32.89 -26.67 -13.91
C ARG A 22 33.00 -27.97 -13.12
N ARG A 23 34.19 -28.32 -12.63
CA ARG A 23 34.41 -29.54 -11.83
C ARG A 23 33.82 -29.41 -10.42
N ARG A 24 33.96 -28.22 -9.80
CA ARG A 24 33.35 -27.91 -8.50
C ARG A 24 31.82 -27.92 -8.56
N LYS A 25 31.22 -27.47 -9.67
CA LYS A 25 29.76 -27.53 -9.87
C LYS A 25 29.22 -28.96 -10.01
N ARG A 26 30.02 -29.92 -10.48
CA ARG A 26 29.64 -31.34 -10.57
C ARG A 26 29.73 -32.05 -9.22
N LEU A 27 30.82 -31.83 -8.48
CA LEU A 27 31.04 -32.47 -7.17
C LEU A 27 30.08 -31.98 -6.08
N MET A 28 29.55 -30.76 -6.20
CA MET A 28 28.53 -30.26 -5.26
C MET A 28 27.09 -30.63 -5.69
N SER A 29 26.91 -31.41 -6.75
CA SER A 29 25.58 -31.79 -7.27
C SER A 29 25.23 -33.27 -7.11
N GLU A 30 26.03 -34.03 -6.37
CA GLU A 30 25.96 -35.50 -6.35
C GLU A 30 25.23 -36.10 -5.14
N ASP A 31 24.80 -35.29 -4.15
CA ASP A 31 24.06 -35.78 -2.96
C ASP A 31 22.77 -35.02 -2.63
N GLN A 32 22.22 -34.23 -3.56
CA GLN A 32 20.84 -33.75 -3.45
C GLN A 32 19.90 -34.67 -4.25
N PRO A 33 18.80 -35.15 -3.65
CA PRO A 33 17.77 -35.87 -4.40
C PRO A 33 17.34 -34.96 -5.55
N ARG A 34 17.56 -35.44 -6.78
CA ARG A 34 17.14 -34.76 -7.99
C ARG A 34 15.63 -34.72 -7.97
N ASP A 35 15.07 -33.62 -7.47
CA ASP A 35 13.71 -33.28 -7.77
C ASP A 35 13.60 -33.25 -9.29
N VAL A 36 12.75 -34.15 -9.79
CA VAL A 36 12.35 -34.28 -11.18
C VAL A 36 11.45 -33.09 -11.54
N TYR A 37 11.90 -31.87 -11.31
CA TYR A 37 11.38 -30.68 -11.97
C TYR A 37 12.00 -30.58 -13.35
N SER A 38 11.75 -31.64 -14.14
CA SER A 38 11.82 -31.59 -15.58
C SER A 38 10.98 -30.39 -16.03
N SER A 39 11.52 -29.65 -16.97
CA SER A 39 10.90 -28.57 -17.72
C SER A 39 9.76 -29.07 -18.62
N LYS A 40 8.96 -30.04 -18.15
CA LYS A 40 7.61 -30.29 -18.63
C LYS A 40 6.78 -29.07 -18.26
N ARG A 41 6.91 -28.00 -19.06
CA ARG A 41 5.75 -27.19 -19.45
C ARG A 41 4.72 -28.19 -19.91
N ARG A 42 3.86 -28.62 -18.98
CA ARG A 42 2.69 -29.41 -19.27
C ARG A 42 2.00 -28.62 -20.38
N LYS A 43 1.85 -29.21 -21.56
CA LYS A 43 0.73 -28.88 -22.44
C LYS A 43 -0.50 -29.18 -21.59
N ILE A 44 -0.88 -28.21 -20.77
CA ILE A 44 -2.14 -28.24 -20.04
C ILE A 44 -3.17 -28.27 -21.15
N ASP A 45 -3.89 -29.40 -21.21
CA ASP A 45 -4.91 -29.71 -22.19
C ASP A 45 -5.70 -28.46 -22.56
N GLU A 46 -5.63 -28.05 -23.82
CA GLU A 46 -6.43 -26.97 -24.41
C GLU A 46 -7.95 -27.26 -24.36
N LYS A 47 -8.34 -28.45 -23.88
CA LYS A 47 -9.66 -29.00 -24.17
C LYS A 47 -10.78 -28.60 -23.23
N ILE A 48 -10.49 -27.98 -22.09
CA ILE A 48 -11.53 -27.43 -21.20
C ILE A 48 -10.99 -26.14 -20.56
N GLN A 49 -11.04 -25.03 -21.29
CA GLN A 49 -10.88 -23.73 -20.63
C GLN A 49 -12.10 -23.50 -19.72
N PRO A 50 -11.93 -23.16 -18.44
CA PRO A 50 -13.06 -22.71 -17.64
C PRO A 50 -13.68 -21.49 -18.33
N HIS A 51 -15.02 -21.45 -18.38
CA HIS A 51 -15.79 -20.49 -19.20
C HIS A 51 -15.37 -19.02 -19.00
N LEU A 52 -14.86 -18.66 -17.82
CA LEU A 52 -14.43 -17.29 -17.52
C LEU A 52 -13.13 -16.90 -18.25
N GLU A 53 -12.13 -17.80 -18.36
CA GLU A 53 -10.84 -17.48 -18.99
C GLU A 53 -10.93 -17.24 -20.50
N ALA A 54 -11.95 -17.83 -21.13
CA ALA A 54 -12.23 -17.72 -22.56
C ALA A 54 -12.78 -16.33 -22.93
N LEU A 55 -13.21 -15.54 -21.95
CA LEU A 55 -13.71 -14.19 -22.21
C LEU A 55 -12.59 -13.26 -22.73
N PRO A 56 -12.95 -12.29 -23.59
CA PRO A 56 -12.10 -11.14 -23.94
C PRO A 56 -11.53 -10.46 -22.69
N THR A 57 -10.33 -9.90 -22.82
CA THR A 57 -9.62 -9.25 -21.72
C THR A 57 -10.44 -8.10 -21.16
N GLU A 58 -11.09 -7.33 -22.03
CA GLU A 58 -11.90 -6.17 -21.70
C GLU A 58 -13.06 -6.55 -20.78
N LEU A 59 -13.78 -7.62 -21.12
CA LEU A 59 -14.88 -8.14 -20.29
C LEU A 59 -14.38 -8.66 -18.94
N LEU A 60 -13.22 -9.33 -18.93
CA LEU A 60 -12.59 -9.79 -17.70
C LEU A 60 -12.20 -8.62 -16.79
N GLN A 61 -11.66 -7.55 -17.36
CA GLN A 61 -11.30 -6.34 -16.63
C GLN A 61 -12.54 -5.65 -16.05
N SER A 62 -13.63 -5.54 -16.83
CA SER A 62 -14.90 -5.02 -16.34
C SER A 62 -15.47 -5.86 -15.19
N ILE A 63 -15.48 -7.19 -15.34
CA ILE A 63 -15.92 -8.11 -14.28
C ILE A 63 -15.03 -7.95 -13.04
N PHE A 64 -13.71 -7.84 -13.20
CA PHE A 64 -12.78 -7.68 -12.09
C PHE A 64 -13.04 -6.37 -11.32
N VAL A 65 -13.13 -5.24 -12.02
CA VAL A 65 -13.40 -3.93 -11.42
C VAL A 65 -14.77 -3.88 -10.75
N PHE A 66 -15.78 -4.50 -11.37
CA PHE A 66 -17.14 -4.52 -10.85
C PHE A 66 -17.29 -5.43 -9.63
N SER A 67 -16.73 -6.64 -9.69
CA SER A 67 -16.81 -7.61 -8.60
C SER A 67 -16.03 -7.20 -7.36
N ARG A 68 -15.02 -6.32 -7.51
CA ARG A 68 -14.09 -5.91 -6.44
C ARG A 68 -13.38 -7.08 -5.76
N GLU A 69 -13.37 -8.25 -6.42
CA GLU A 69 -12.76 -9.46 -5.90
C GLU A 69 -11.26 -9.44 -6.17
N VAL A 70 -10.49 -8.87 -5.25
CA VAL A 70 -9.02 -8.75 -5.33
C VAL A 70 -8.28 -10.09 -5.43
N ASN A 71 -8.94 -11.22 -5.15
CA ASN A 71 -8.39 -12.56 -5.36
C ASN A 71 -8.63 -13.11 -6.77
N LEU A 72 -9.46 -12.47 -7.62
CA LEU A 72 -9.79 -12.98 -8.95
C LEU A 72 -8.55 -13.23 -9.83
N PRO A 73 -7.52 -12.37 -9.85
CA PRO A 73 -6.29 -12.66 -10.59
C PRO A 73 -5.52 -13.87 -10.04
N LEU A 74 -5.70 -14.22 -8.77
CA LEU A 74 -5.04 -15.36 -8.12
C LEU A 74 -5.73 -16.69 -8.42
N ALA A 75 -6.97 -16.68 -8.92
CA ALA A 75 -7.72 -17.89 -9.23
C ALA A 75 -7.10 -18.69 -10.39
N SER A 76 -6.37 -18.03 -11.31
CA SER A 76 -5.68 -18.70 -12.41
C SER A 76 -4.53 -17.85 -12.96
N LEU A 77 -3.46 -18.49 -13.43
CA LEU A 77 -2.32 -17.82 -14.09
C LEU A 77 -2.75 -17.05 -15.35
N ARG A 78 -3.76 -17.53 -16.08
CA ARG A 78 -4.26 -16.86 -17.28
C ARG A 78 -5.07 -15.62 -16.92
N LEU A 79 -5.89 -15.70 -15.88
CA LEU A 79 -6.59 -14.53 -15.33
C LEU A 79 -5.58 -13.52 -14.79
N SER A 80 -4.56 -13.96 -14.05
CA SER A 80 -3.47 -13.09 -13.62
C SER A 80 -2.83 -12.38 -14.80
N ALA A 81 -2.46 -13.08 -15.87
CA ALA A 81 -1.84 -12.46 -17.04
C ALA A 81 -2.71 -11.38 -17.69
N LYS A 82 -4.04 -11.57 -17.71
CA LYS A 82 -5.00 -10.61 -18.29
C LYS A 82 -5.39 -9.46 -17.34
N LEU A 83 -5.37 -9.71 -16.03
CA LEU A 83 -5.87 -8.79 -15.00
C LEU A 83 -4.76 -8.11 -14.18
N SER A 84 -3.50 -8.53 -14.33
CA SER A 84 -2.34 -7.91 -13.68
C SER A 84 -1.88 -6.65 -14.40
N ASP A 85 -2.82 -5.79 -14.77
CA ASP A 85 -2.53 -4.48 -15.29
C ASP A 85 -2.44 -3.44 -14.16
N ARG A 86 -1.42 -2.60 -14.27
CA ARG A 86 -1.11 -1.54 -13.33
C ARG A 86 -2.24 -0.52 -13.21
N HIS A 87 -2.91 -0.20 -14.32
CA HIS A 87 -4.04 0.74 -14.31
C HIS A 87 -5.22 0.20 -13.51
N LEU A 88 -5.51 -1.09 -13.61
CA LEU A 88 -6.55 -1.74 -12.81
C LEU A 88 -6.22 -1.68 -11.33
N TYR A 89 -4.99 -2.00 -10.92
CA TYR A 89 -4.59 -1.92 -9.51
C TYR A 89 -4.67 -0.50 -8.96
N MET A 90 -4.31 0.51 -9.76
CA MET A 90 -4.48 1.91 -9.39
C MET A 90 -5.95 2.26 -9.22
N HIS A 91 -6.82 1.79 -10.13
CA HIS A 91 -8.26 1.93 -10.03
C HIS A 91 -8.80 1.33 -8.72
N PHE A 92 -8.37 0.12 -8.35
CA PHE A 92 -8.73 -0.50 -7.06
C PHE A 92 -8.30 0.35 -5.86
N CYS A 93 -7.12 0.99 -5.91
CA CYS A 93 -6.72 1.92 -4.85
C CYS A 93 -7.65 3.14 -4.76
N PHE A 94 -8.03 3.74 -5.88
CA PHE A 94 -9.01 4.83 -5.90
C PHE A 94 -10.37 4.39 -5.36
N GLN A 95 -10.86 3.23 -5.78
CA GLN A 95 -12.12 2.66 -5.27
C GLN A 95 -12.04 2.37 -3.76
N ALA A 96 -10.89 1.90 -3.28
CA ALA A 96 -10.71 1.55 -1.87
C ALA A 96 -10.57 2.78 -0.99
N PHE A 97 -9.79 3.77 -1.41
CA PHE A 97 -9.25 4.77 -0.49
C PHE A 97 -9.73 6.20 -0.75
N CYS A 98 -10.35 6.50 -1.91
CA CYS A 98 -10.96 7.80 -2.17
C CYS A 98 -12.46 7.79 -1.79
N LYS A 99 -12.92 8.88 -1.16
CA LYS A 99 -14.34 9.04 -0.80
C LYS A 99 -15.21 9.12 -2.06
N GLY A 100 -16.34 8.41 -2.03
CA GLY A 100 -17.14 8.08 -3.20
C GLY A 100 -18.09 9.15 -3.71
N ASP A 101 -17.55 10.23 -4.28
CA ASP A 101 -18.28 11.02 -5.29
C ASP A 101 -17.79 10.72 -6.72
N TYR A 102 -16.85 9.78 -6.90
CA TYR A 102 -15.98 9.72 -8.09
C TYR A 102 -15.99 8.40 -8.85
N PHE A 103 -17.02 7.57 -8.73
CA PHE A 103 -17.09 6.25 -9.39
C PHE A 103 -17.54 6.28 -10.87
N LEU A 104 -17.38 7.42 -11.56
CA LEU A 104 -17.44 7.40 -13.01
C LEU A 104 -16.01 7.23 -13.53
N LEU A 105 -15.78 6.08 -14.18
CA LEU A 105 -14.83 5.99 -15.29
C LEU A 105 -14.97 7.29 -16.08
N ASP A 106 -13.84 7.92 -16.41
CA ASP A 106 -13.78 9.10 -17.27
C ASP A 106 -14.87 9.00 -18.36
N PRO A 107 -15.92 9.84 -18.36
CA PRO A 107 -16.96 9.76 -19.37
C PRO A 107 -16.40 9.98 -20.79
N ASP A 108 -15.18 10.52 -20.89
CA ASP A 108 -14.45 10.69 -22.15
C ASP A 108 -13.56 9.48 -22.51
N ALA A 109 -13.41 8.48 -21.63
CA ALA A 109 -12.90 7.15 -22.00
C ALA A 109 -13.99 6.40 -22.76
N THR A 110 -14.16 6.83 -24.01
CA THR A 110 -15.08 6.28 -25.00
C THR A 110 -14.70 4.84 -25.36
N TYR A 111 -15.14 3.88 -24.57
CA TYR A 111 -15.66 2.66 -25.18
C TYR A 111 -16.92 3.11 -25.91
N THR A 112 -16.91 3.07 -27.25
CA THR A 112 -18.07 3.56 -27.98
C THR A 112 -19.28 2.73 -27.58
N THR A 113 -20.40 3.39 -27.30
CA THR A 113 -21.69 2.77 -27.00
C THR A 113 -22.10 1.75 -28.08
N GLN A 114 -21.53 1.85 -29.27
CA GLN A 114 -21.65 0.91 -30.38
C GLN A 114 -21.05 -0.47 -30.07
N ASP A 115 -19.90 -0.54 -29.40
CA ASP A 115 -19.16 -1.79 -29.15
C ASP A 115 -19.86 -2.70 -28.10
N LEU A 116 -20.72 -2.12 -27.26
CA LEU A 116 -21.48 -2.84 -26.21
C LEU A 116 -22.93 -3.15 -26.62
N ALA A 117 -23.46 -2.51 -27.68
CA ALA A 117 -24.83 -2.66 -28.16
C ALA A 117 -25.10 -3.98 -28.92
N ASP A 118 -24.04 -4.65 -29.37
CA ASP A 118 -24.12 -5.92 -30.12
C ASP A 118 -24.16 -7.16 -29.22
N ILE A 119 -24.05 -7.01 -27.91
CA ILE A 119 -24.22 -8.11 -26.95
C ILE A 119 -25.71 -8.26 -26.61
N PRO A 120 -26.40 -9.36 -27.00
CA PRO A 120 -27.85 -9.50 -26.85
C PRO A 120 -28.35 -9.42 -25.40
N VAL A 121 -27.48 -9.75 -24.43
CA VAL A 121 -27.76 -9.62 -22.99
C VAL A 121 -27.77 -8.16 -22.54
N MET A 122 -26.96 -7.28 -23.14
CA MET A 122 -26.90 -5.86 -22.81
C MET A 122 -28.06 -5.06 -23.39
N ARG A 123 -28.65 -5.50 -24.51
CA ARG A 123 -29.81 -4.83 -25.14
C ARG A 123 -31.06 -4.85 -24.25
N LYS A 124 -31.30 -5.95 -23.53
CA LYS A 124 -32.38 -6.06 -22.53
C LYS A 124 -32.13 -5.26 -21.25
N ILE A 125 -30.86 -4.93 -20.97
CA ILE A 125 -30.44 -4.12 -19.82
C ILE A 125 -30.47 -2.62 -20.19
N ALA A 126 -30.22 -2.27 -21.45
CA ALA A 126 -30.24 -0.91 -21.99
C ALA A 126 -31.64 -0.27 -22.09
N GLU A 127 -32.71 -1.04 -21.98
CA GLU A 127 -34.10 -0.52 -21.89
C GLU A 127 -34.37 0.16 -20.54
N SER A 128 -33.59 -0.18 -19.51
CA SER A 128 -33.39 0.65 -18.32
C SER A 128 -32.22 1.58 -18.60
N SER A 129 -32.44 2.91 -18.56
CA SER A 129 -31.44 3.89 -18.98
C SER A 129 -30.08 3.57 -18.37
N ILE A 130 -29.05 3.36 -19.21
CA ILE A 130 -27.68 3.04 -18.78
C ILE A 130 -27.16 4.09 -17.78
N SER A 131 -27.64 5.33 -17.88
CA SER A 131 -27.41 6.39 -16.89
C SER A 131 -27.93 6.03 -15.50
N ASP A 132 -29.12 5.45 -15.40
CA ASP A 132 -29.78 5.10 -14.14
C ASP A 132 -29.14 3.85 -13.52
N ILE A 133 -28.63 2.94 -14.34
CA ILE A 133 -27.87 1.78 -13.88
C ILE A 133 -26.50 2.23 -13.37
N ASN A 134 -25.77 3.06 -14.11
CA ASN A 134 -24.49 3.61 -13.66
C ASN A 134 -24.66 4.50 -12.42
N PHE A 135 -25.75 5.28 -12.33
CA PHE A 135 -26.08 6.09 -11.17
C PHE A 135 -26.38 5.21 -9.94
N LYS A 136 -27.29 4.23 -10.05
CA LYS A 136 -27.61 3.30 -8.95
C LYS A 136 -26.43 2.42 -8.56
N LEU A 137 -25.59 2.03 -9.52
CA LEU A 137 -24.33 1.33 -9.25
C LEU A 137 -23.34 2.24 -8.55
N SER A 138 -23.23 3.51 -8.93
CA SER A 138 -22.36 4.47 -8.25
C SER A 138 -22.83 4.74 -6.83
N GLU A 139 -24.15 4.82 -6.59
CA GLU A 139 -24.76 4.96 -5.27
C GLU A 139 -24.57 3.70 -4.42
N TYR A 140 -24.70 2.52 -5.03
CA TYR A 140 -24.39 1.23 -4.40
C TYR A 140 -22.89 1.07 -4.09
N LEU A 141 -22.01 1.49 -5.00
CA LEU A 141 -20.56 1.45 -4.81
C LEU A 141 -20.07 2.48 -3.80
N ALA A 142 -20.71 3.66 -3.73
CA ALA A 142 -20.45 4.69 -2.73
C ALA A 142 -21.00 4.31 -1.34
N SER A 143 -22.06 3.50 -1.26
CA SER A 143 -22.55 2.93 0.00
C SER A 143 -21.82 1.65 0.44
N THR A 144 -21.02 1.04 -0.45
CA THR A 144 -20.19 -0.16 -0.16
C THR A 144 -18.71 0.19 0.02
N HIS A 145 -18.44 1.32 0.67
CA HIS A 145 -17.16 1.55 1.34
C HIS A 145 -17.06 0.52 2.48
N GLU A 146 -16.59 -0.68 2.16
CA GLU A 146 -16.44 -1.77 3.10
C GLU A 146 -15.01 -1.78 3.67
N PRO A 147 -14.82 -1.71 5.00
CA PRO A 147 -13.50 -1.77 5.62
C PRO A 147 -12.73 -3.06 5.24
N ALA A 148 -13.46 -4.15 4.99
CA ALA A 148 -12.89 -5.42 4.52
C ALA A 148 -12.19 -5.24 3.17
N PHE A 149 -12.82 -4.56 2.21
CA PHE A 149 -12.20 -4.29 0.90
C PHE A 149 -10.93 -3.47 1.00
N GLN A 150 -10.92 -2.41 1.82
CA GLN A 150 -9.71 -1.61 2.05
C GLN A 150 -8.58 -2.47 2.64
N SER A 151 -8.91 -3.27 3.65
CA SER A 151 -7.97 -4.21 4.29
C SER A 151 -7.43 -5.21 3.27
N ASP A 152 -8.29 -5.73 2.40
CA ASP A 152 -7.93 -6.74 1.41
C ASP A 152 -7.07 -6.19 0.29
N VAL A 153 -7.25 -4.92 -0.11
CA VAL A 153 -6.33 -4.19 -0.99
C VAL A 153 -4.98 -3.98 -0.30
N LEU A 154 -4.96 -3.55 0.97
CA LEU A 154 -3.73 -3.37 1.74
C LEU A 154 -2.91 -4.66 1.86
N LYS A 155 -3.57 -5.81 2.03
CA LYS A 155 -2.92 -7.14 2.10
C LYS A 155 -2.23 -7.57 0.81
N ARG A 156 -2.57 -7.00 -0.36
CA ARG A 156 -2.08 -7.49 -1.66
C ARG A 156 -0.58 -7.31 -1.81
N LYS A 157 0.09 -8.28 -2.44
CA LYS A 157 1.54 -8.24 -2.70
C LYS A 157 1.95 -7.16 -3.69
N TRP A 158 1.09 -6.84 -4.67
CA TRP A 158 1.34 -5.79 -5.66
C TRP A 158 1.32 -4.39 -5.06
N LEU A 159 0.64 -4.21 -3.91
CA LEU A 159 0.60 -2.94 -3.19
C LEU A 159 1.86 -2.79 -2.34
N THR A 160 2.94 -2.34 -3.00
CA THR A 160 4.20 -1.95 -2.37
C THR A 160 4.13 -0.49 -1.91
N TRP A 161 5.08 -0.06 -1.06
CA TRP A 161 5.17 1.35 -0.67
C TRP A 161 5.34 2.28 -1.87
N SER A 162 6.20 1.93 -2.82
CA SER A 162 6.42 2.75 -4.03
C SER A 162 5.13 2.94 -4.84
N PHE A 163 4.35 1.88 -5.02
CA PHE A 163 3.06 1.93 -5.71
C PHE A 163 2.03 2.75 -4.92
N TYR A 164 1.96 2.51 -3.60
CA TYR A 164 1.04 3.24 -2.73
C TYR A 164 1.37 4.73 -2.69
N ARG A 165 2.64 5.11 -2.64
CA ARG A 165 3.09 6.51 -2.73
C ARG A 165 2.66 7.17 -4.04
N GLU A 166 2.77 6.46 -5.16
CA GLU A 166 2.28 6.98 -6.43
C GLU A 166 0.75 7.18 -6.41
N TYR A 167 0.01 6.23 -5.83
CA TYR A 167 -1.42 6.39 -5.61
C TYR A 167 -1.71 7.64 -4.78
N LEU A 168 -1.01 7.85 -3.66
CA LEU A 168 -1.19 9.03 -2.80
C LEU A 168 -0.98 10.33 -3.57
N GLN A 169 0.07 10.38 -4.41
CA GLN A 169 0.35 11.55 -5.23
C GLN A 169 -0.79 11.82 -6.23
N LYS A 170 -1.25 10.79 -6.95
CA LYS A 170 -2.34 10.94 -7.91
C LYS A 170 -3.66 11.31 -7.26
N ALA A 171 -3.97 10.70 -6.11
CA ALA A 171 -5.17 11.02 -5.34
C ALA A 171 -5.14 12.46 -4.81
N PHE A 172 -3.96 12.93 -4.40
CA PHE A 172 -3.76 14.32 -4.02
C PHE A 172 -3.94 15.29 -5.19
N GLU A 173 -3.27 15.07 -6.32
CA GLU A 173 -3.37 15.90 -7.53
C GLU A 173 -4.83 15.98 -8.00
N LYS A 174 -5.54 14.86 -8.00
CA LYS A 174 -6.97 14.80 -8.32
C LYS A 174 -7.81 15.62 -7.35
N SER A 175 -7.62 15.43 -6.05
CA SER A 175 -8.36 16.20 -5.02
C SER A 175 -8.10 17.71 -5.13
N LYS A 176 -6.90 18.11 -5.55
CA LYS A 176 -6.56 19.51 -5.81
C LYS A 176 -7.32 20.05 -7.04
N GLN A 177 -7.31 19.30 -8.14
CA GLN A 177 -8.03 19.65 -9.37
C GLN A 177 -9.54 19.84 -9.11
N ASP A 178 -10.17 18.92 -8.37
CA ASP A 178 -11.60 18.98 -8.05
C ASP A 178 -11.94 20.21 -7.23
N TYR A 179 -11.08 20.56 -6.28
CA TYR A 179 -11.26 21.76 -5.48
C TYR A 179 -11.16 23.04 -6.32
N GLU A 180 -10.21 23.11 -7.25
CA GLU A 180 -10.06 24.23 -8.18
C GLU A 180 -11.29 24.37 -9.09
N ASN A 181 -11.80 23.25 -9.64
CA ASN A 181 -13.01 23.22 -10.46
C ASN A 181 -14.25 23.70 -9.68
N GLN A 182 -14.40 23.27 -8.42
CA GLN A 182 -15.51 23.71 -7.55
C GLN A 182 -15.45 25.22 -7.25
N GLN A 183 -14.26 25.82 -7.21
CA GLN A 183 -14.13 27.27 -7.04
C GLN A 183 -14.54 28.03 -8.30
N THR A 184 -14.14 27.55 -9.49
CA THR A 184 -14.47 28.22 -10.75
C THR A 184 -15.96 28.22 -11.04
N SER A 185 -16.67 27.14 -10.69
CA SER A 185 -18.12 27.06 -10.91
C SER A 185 -18.92 28.00 -9.98
N LYS A 186 -18.42 28.28 -8.78
CA LYS A 186 -19.12 29.16 -7.81
C LYS A 186 -18.97 30.65 -8.10
N SER A 187 -17.98 31.07 -8.89
CA SER A 187 -17.75 32.49 -9.20
C SER A 187 -18.69 33.06 -10.26
N VAL A 188 -19.44 32.24 -11.00
CA VAL A 188 -20.27 32.71 -12.12
C VAL A 188 -21.64 33.22 -11.67
N ASP A 189 -22.13 32.85 -10.48
CA ASP A 189 -23.53 33.09 -10.08
C ASP A 189 -23.72 33.98 -8.83
N GLN A 190 -22.65 34.47 -8.19
CA GLN A 190 -22.77 35.29 -6.97
C GLN A 190 -22.19 36.69 -7.16
N GLY A 191 -23.11 37.64 -7.35
CA GLY A 191 -22.89 39.08 -7.46
C GLY A 191 -22.03 39.69 -6.34
N ASP A 192 -21.63 40.95 -6.56
CA ASP A 192 -20.58 41.74 -5.91
C ASP A 192 -20.54 41.70 -4.36
N GLY A 193 -20.07 40.59 -3.80
CA GLY A 193 -19.66 40.50 -2.40
C GLY A 193 -18.25 41.09 -2.19
N PRO A 194 -17.97 41.71 -1.02
CA PRO A 194 -16.73 42.43 -0.76
C PRO A 194 -15.48 41.54 -0.90
N MET A 195 -14.53 42.03 -1.71
CA MET A 195 -13.36 41.31 -2.20
C MET A 195 -12.41 40.78 -1.10
N HIS A 196 -12.40 41.41 0.08
CA HIS A 196 -11.43 41.12 1.14
C HIS A 196 -11.73 39.83 1.93
N GLU A 197 -12.99 39.43 2.03
CA GLU A 197 -13.39 38.20 2.74
C GLU A 197 -13.10 36.93 1.92
N ARG A 198 -13.14 37.06 0.58
CA ARG A 198 -12.82 35.98 -0.36
C ARG A 198 -11.33 35.59 -0.29
N ALA A 199 -10.42 36.52 -0.04
CA ALA A 199 -8.97 36.26 0.02
C ALA A 199 -8.55 35.49 1.30
N SER A 200 -9.11 35.86 2.46
CA SER A 200 -8.79 35.20 3.74
C SER A 200 -9.33 33.76 3.81
N LYS A 201 -10.53 33.53 3.24
CA LYS A 201 -11.10 32.18 3.11
C LYS A 201 -10.29 31.30 2.15
N ARG A 202 -9.69 31.87 1.09
CA ARG A 202 -8.79 31.16 0.16
C ARG A 202 -7.48 30.72 0.84
N GLN A 203 -6.84 31.57 1.64
CA GLN A 203 -5.59 31.20 2.33
C GLN A 203 -5.77 30.10 3.39
N SER A 204 -6.87 30.14 4.15
CA SER A 204 -7.14 29.12 5.18
C SER A 204 -7.44 27.73 4.58
N ILE A 205 -8.11 27.67 3.43
CA ILE A 205 -8.38 26.39 2.75
C ILE A 205 -7.15 25.89 2.00
N HIS A 206 -6.37 26.78 1.37
CA HIS A 206 -5.11 26.40 0.74
C HIS A 206 -4.14 25.79 1.75
N ARG A 207 -3.99 26.39 2.95
CA ARG A 207 -3.19 25.79 4.05
C ARG A 207 -3.68 24.42 4.52
N ARG A 208 -4.96 24.11 4.34
CA ARG A 208 -5.55 22.79 4.66
C ARG A 208 -5.41 21.77 3.53
N MET A 209 -5.11 22.21 2.30
CA MET A 209 -4.92 21.37 1.12
C MET A 209 -3.48 21.32 0.62
N THR A 210 -2.57 22.13 1.16
CA THR A 210 -1.14 22.03 0.87
C THR A 210 -0.58 20.79 1.55
N ILE A 211 -0.56 19.70 0.80
CA ILE A 211 0.48 18.70 0.90
C ILE A 211 1.57 19.16 -0.05
N GLU A 212 2.45 20.04 0.42
CA GLU A 212 3.81 19.56 0.21
C GLU A 212 3.86 18.27 1.03
N PRO A 213 4.23 17.12 0.44
CA PRO A 213 4.60 15.99 1.25
C PRO A 213 5.75 16.53 2.09
N GLN A 214 5.43 17.02 3.29
CA GLN A 214 6.41 17.45 4.26
C GLN A 214 7.42 16.30 4.24
N PRO A 215 8.72 16.59 4.02
CA PRO A 215 9.72 15.56 4.18
C PRO A 215 9.35 14.84 5.47
N LEU A 216 9.25 13.52 5.39
CA LEU A 216 8.75 12.67 6.46
C LEU A 216 9.80 12.65 7.57
N ASP A 217 10.07 13.81 8.13
CA ASP A 217 10.98 14.04 9.21
C ASP A 217 10.28 13.45 10.42
N PHE A 218 10.83 12.34 10.91
CA PHE A 218 10.41 11.68 12.14
C PHE A 218 10.64 12.55 13.39
N GLU A 219 11.26 13.71 13.20
CA GLU A 219 11.76 14.61 14.23
C GLU A 219 10.66 15.48 14.89
N ALA A 220 9.51 15.68 14.25
CA ALA A 220 8.39 16.39 14.88
C ALA A 220 7.42 15.41 15.56
N ASP A 221 6.98 15.75 16.78
CA ASP A 221 6.02 15.04 17.64
C ASP A 221 4.59 14.86 17.03
N ASP A 222 4.47 14.83 15.71
CA ASP A 222 3.22 14.75 14.95
C ASP A 222 2.53 13.36 14.97
N LEU A 223 3.04 12.41 15.76
CA LEU A 223 2.30 11.20 16.13
C LEU A 223 1.38 11.44 17.35
N ILE A 224 1.39 12.63 17.96
CA ILE A 224 0.35 13.02 18.91
C ILE A 224 -1.00 12.90 18.20
N VAL A 225 -1.89 12.11 18.81
CA VAL A 225 -3.24 11.73 18.37
C VAL A 225 -4.01 12.96 17.88
N ARG A 226 -3.90 13.27 16.60
CA ARG A 226 -4.86 14.16 15.95
C ARG A 226 -6.16 13.35 15.85
N LYS A 227 -7.22 13.84 16.49
CA LYS A 227 -8.58 13.23 16.41
C LYS A 227 -9.11 13.16 14.97
N GLU A 228 -8.50 13.89 14.02
CA GLU A 228 -8.88 13.87 12.61
C GLU A 228 -7.75 13.29 11.75
N PRO A 229 -8.08 12.46 10.73
CA PRO A 229 -7.10 11.96 9.78
C PRO A 229 -6.47 13.13 9.03
N GLU A 230 -5.15 13.13 8.96
CA GLU A 230 -4.37 14.18 8.28
C GLU A 230 -4.70 14.25 6.78
N TYR A 231 -5.02 13.11 6.17
CA TYR A 231 -5.39 13.02 4.76
C TYR A 231 -6.91 13.07 4.59
N ARG A 232 -7.52 14.26 4.56
CA ARG A 232 -8.98 14.38 4.37
C ARG A 232 -9.49 13.74 3.06
N TRP A 233 -8.64 13.69 2.03
CA TRP A 233 -8.90 13.08 0.72
C TRP A 233 -8.62 11.56 0.68
N MET A 234 -7.94 11.02 1.69
CA MET A 234 -7.72 9.59 1.86
C MET A 234 -8.11 9.18 3.28
N ARG A 235 -9.31 8.61 3.41
CA ARG A 235 -9.80 8.14 4.71
C ARG A 235 -9.93 6.64 4.70
N LEU A 236 -9.17 5.97 5.57
CA LEU A 236 -9.49 4.59 5.90
C LEU A 236 -10.73 4.59 6.79
N LEU A 237 -11.61 3.64 6.50
CA LEU A 237 -12.85 3.48 7.24
C LEU A 237 -12.53 2.88 8.61
N PRO A 238 -13.40 3.10 9.62
CA PRO A 238 -13.32 2.35 10.86
C PRO A 238 -13.26 0.85 10.56
N ASN A 239 -12.47 0.09 11.31
CA ASN A 239 -12.24 -1.35 11.11
C ASN A 239 -11.46 -1.71 9.83
N CYS A 240 -10.76 -0.77 9.20
CA CYS A 240 -9.74 -1.09 8.21
C CYS A 240 -8.49 -1.61 8.92
N TYR A 241 -8.06 -2.82 8.57
CA TYR A 241 -7.00 -3.53 9.27
C TYR A 241 -5.64 -3.40 8.59
N ILE A 242 -4.60 -3.22 9.42
CA ILE A 242 -3.20 -3.24 8.98
C ILE A 242 -2.81 -4.67 8.58
N PRO A 243 -2.26 -4.88 7.36
CA PRO A 243 -1.89 -6.21 6.90
C PRO A 243 -0.63 -6.74 7.62
N GLU A 244 -0.63 -8.04 7.96
CA GLU A 244 0.46 -8.75 8.64
C GLU A 244 1.85 -8.51 8.02
N LYS A 245 1.91 -8.40 6.68
CA LYS A 245 3.16 -8.18 5.93
C LYS A 245 3.91 -6.92 6.37
N LEU A 246 3.23 -5.94 6.97
CA LEU A 246 3.86 -4.70 7.45
C LEU A 246 4.53 -4.87 8.82
N PHE A 247 4.32 -5.98 9.51
CA PHE A 247 4.99 -6.33 10.76
C PHE A 247 6.13 -7.35 10.56
N HIS A 248 6.47 -7.70 9.31
CA HIS A 248 7.55 -8.63 9.04
C HIS A 248 8.91 -7.98 9.32
N ILE A 249 9.73 -8.65 10.13
CA ILE A 249 11.12 -8.28 10.40
C ILE A 249 12.06 -8.92 9.37
N PRO A 250 13.22 -8.32 9.04
CA PRO A 250 13.70 -7.01 9.50
C PRO A 250 12.96 -5.84 8.81
N PHE A 251 12.82 -4.71 9.52
CA PHE A 251 12.14 -3.53 8.99
C PHE A 251 12.96 -2.82 7.91
N ALA A 252 12.43 -2.78 6.70
CA ALA A 252 12.91 -1.87 5.66
C ALA A 252 12.35 -0.46 5.88
N HIS A 253 13.07 0.57 5.43
CA HIS A 253 12.60 1.96 5.52
C HIS A 253 11.23 2.14 4.84
N ASP A 254 11.08 1.64 3.61
CA ASP A 254 9.82 1.68 2.86
C ASP A 254 8.64 1.04 3.61
N GLN A 255 8.90 -0.02 4.38
CA GLN A 255 7.88 -0.70 5.16
C GLN A 255 7.42 0.15 6.36
N LEU A 256 8.36 0.79 7.06
CA LEU A 256 8.04 1.72 8.16
C LEU A 256 7.26 2.93 7.66
N MET A 257 7.64 3.44 6.49
CA MET A 257 6.94 4.54 5.84
C MET A 257 5.52 4.15 5.47
N PHE A 258 5.34 2.96 4.92
CA PHE A 258 4.02 2.44 4.60
C PHE A 258 3.16 2.24 5.86
N LEU A 259 3.72 1.62 6.90
CA LEU A 259 3.02 1.41 8.16
C LEU A 259 2.62 2.75 8.81
N LYS A 260 3.53 3.74 8.83
CA LYS A 260 3.26 5.10 9.32
C LYS A 260 2.11 5.76 8.58
N THR A 261 2.11 5.73 7.24
CA THR A 261 1.04 6.35 6.46
C THR A 261 -0.32 5.66 6.70
N VAL A 262 -0.34 4.33 6.81
CA VAL A 262 -1.57 3.56 7.02
C VAL A 262 -2.14 3.79 8.42
N ILE A 263 -1.29 3.90 9.45
CA ILE A 263 -1.69 4.29 10.81
C ILE A 263 -2.27 5.70 10.84
N ARG A 264 -1.59 6.67 10.22
CA ARG A 264 -2.07 8.06 10.14
C ARG A 264 -3.39 8.20 9.36
N ALA A 265 -3.64 7.26 8.44
CA ALA A 265 -4.89 7.20 7.69
C ALA A 265 -6.05 6.55 8.49
N GLY A 266 -5.76 5.97 9.67
CA GLY A 266 -6.75 5.44 10.60
C GLY A 266 -6.90 3.92 10.62
N ALA A 267 -5.96 3.17 10.05
CA ALA A 267 -6.00 1.70 10.16
C ALA A 267 -5.65 1.23 11.58
N ILE A 268 -6.22 0.09 11.96
CA ILE A 268 -6.01 -0.55 13.26
C ILE A 268 -5.47 -1.98 13.08
N VAL A 269 -4.89 -2.57 14.12
CA VAL A 269 -4.48 -3.98 14.09
C VAL A 269 -5.65 -4.90 14.44
N ASP A 270 -5.80 -5.98 13.67
CA ASP A 270 -6.72 -7.06 14.00
C ASP A 270 -6.08 -8.05 14.98
N TRP A 271 -6.39 -7.89 16.27
CA TRP A 271 -5.90 -8.74 17.36
C TRP A 271 -6.64 -10.07 17.49
N TYR A 272 -7.84 -10.20 16.94
CA TYR A 272 -8.72 -11.34 17.20
C TYR A 272 -8.92 -12.23 15.97
N GLY A 273 -8.92 -11.64 14.78
CA GLY A 273 -9.14 -12.34 13.52
C GLY A 273 -7.87 -12.69 12.73
N SER A 274 -6.69 -12.25 13.18
CA SER A 274 -5.43 -12.47 12.45
C SER A 274 -4.22 -12.63 13.37
N ALA A 275 -3.08 -13.06 12.81
CA ALA A 275 -1.81 -13.11 13.54
C ALA A 275 -1.09 -11.74 13.56
N ALA A 276 -1.75 -10.66 13.12
CA ALA A 276 -1.13 -9.33 13.03
C ALA A 276 -0.71 -8.79 14.40
N GLY A 277 -1.53 -9.00 15.44
CA GLY A 277 -1.22 -8.60 16.81
C GLY A 277 0.04 -9.27 17.35
N GLU A 278 0.10 -10.61 17.27
CA GLU A 278 1.27 -11.40 17.67
C GLU A 278 2.53 -10.99 16.89
N ARG A 279 2.40 -10.79 15.57
CA ARG A 279 3.51 -10.32 14.73
C ARG A 279 3.97 -8.92 15.13
N ALA A 280 3.05 -8.01 15.47
CA ALA A 280 3.39 -6.67 15.92
C ALA A 280 4.14 -6.70 17.27
N GLU A 281 3.73 -7.57 18.20
CA GLU A 281 4.43 -7.80 19.47
C GLU A 281 5.86 -8.32 19.25
N VAL A 282 6.03 -9.37 18.44
CA VAL A 282 7.35 -9.90 18.08
C VAL A 282 8.22 -8.83 17.38
N ALA A 283 7.61 -8.02 16.53
CA ALA A 283 8.32 -6.96 15.84
C ALA A 283 8.77 -5.83 16.78
N LEU A 284 8.01 -5.56 17.84
CA LEU A 284 8.37 -4.58 18.88
C LEU A 284 9.56 -5.07 19.70
N GLU A 285 9.53 -6.33 20.15
CA GLU A 285 10.65 -6.91 20.87
C GLU A 285 11.93 -6.94 20.02
N HIS A 286 11.79 -7.24 18.72
CA HIS A 286 12.91 -7.19 17.79
C HIS A 286 13.41 -5.75 17.58
N SER A 287 12.53 -4.76 17.42
CA SER A 287 12.94 -3.35 17.21
C SER A 287 13.65 -2.79 18.43
N ILE A 288 13.21 -3.16 19.65
CA ILE A 288 13.91 -2.87 20.89
C ILE A 288 15.28 -3.56 20.90
N GLY A 289 15.32 -4.86 20.60
CA GLY A 289 16.57 -5.63 20.57
C GLY A 289 17.63 -5.08 19.61
N GLU A 290 17.17 -4.63 18.44
CA GLU A 290 18.03 -4.03 17.42
C GLU A 290 18.24 -2.52 17.59
N GLY A 291 17.65 -1.89 18.60
CA GLY A 291 17.84 -0.46 18.85
C GLY A 291 17.37 0.40 17.67
N ILE A 292 16.22 0.06 17.07
CA ILE A 292 15.59 0.79 15.96
C ILE A 292 14.51 1.72 16.53
N PRO A 293 14.81 3.01 16.77
CA PRO A 293 13.90 3.92 17.46
C PRO A 293 12.62 4.17 16.67
N ASP A 294 12.71 4.38 15.35
CA ASP A 294 11.54 4.69 14.50
C ASP A 294 10.51 3.57 14.49
N ALA A 295 10.97 2.33 14.36
CA ALA A 295 10.10 1.16 14.41
C ALA A 295 9.46 1.01 15.79
N THR A 296 10.24 1.21 16.85
CA THR A 296 9.73 1.10 18.23
C THR A 296 8.68 2.16 18.53
N ARG A 297 8.94 3.43 18.16
CA ARG A 297 7.98 4.53 18.30
C ARG A 297 6.68 4.22 17.58
N LEU A 298 6.79 3.73 16.34
CA LEU A 298 5.65 3.40 15.51
C LEU A 298 4.83 2.24 16.09
N LEU A 299 5.49 1.19 16.59
CA LEU A 299 4.85 0.01 17.18
C LEU A 299 4.15 0.29 18.51
N LEU A 300 4.61 1.29 19.27
CA LEU A 300 3.98 1.78 20.51
C LEU A 300 2.83 2.76 20.26
N HIS A 301 2.42 2.96 19.01
CA HIS A 301 1.30 3.83 18.67
C HIS A 301 -0.05 3.20 19.05
N ASP A 302 -0.97 4.00 19.58
CA ASP A 302 -2.25 3.53 20.15
C ASP A 302 -3.12 2.78 19.13
N ALA A 303 -3.05 3.17 17.86
CA ALA A 303 -3.75 2.47 16.77
C ALA A 303 -3.31 1.01 16.57
N ILE A 304 -2.08 0.65 16.97
CA ILE A 304 -1.60 -0.73 16.94
C ILE A 304 -2.11 -1.47 18.18
N GLY A 305 -2.19 -0.79 19.33
CA GLY A 305 -2.81 -1.33 20.54
C GLY A 305 -2.02 -2.49 21.17
N ILE A 306 -0.69 -2.49 21.06
CA ILE A 306 0.14 -3.48 21.77
C ILE A 306 -0.02 -3.22 23.28
N PRO A 307 -0.46 -4.21 24.06
CA PRO A 307 -0.59 -4.03 25.51
C PRO A 307 0.78 -3.78 26.13
N TRP A 308 0.86 -2.78 27.00
CA TRP A 308 2.09 -2.48 27.73
C TRP A 308 2.51 -3.66 28.60
N GLN A 309 3.81 -3.98 28.57
CA GLN A 309 4.41 -5.00 29.43
C GLN A 309 5.73 -4.47 30.00
N GLY A 310 5.94 -4.65 31.31
CA GLY A 310 7.17 -4.17 31.98
C GLY A 310 8.47 -4.73 31.38
N ARG A 311 8.39 -5.92 30.75
CA ARG A 311 9.54 -6.59 30.12
C ARG A 311 10.18 -5.79 28.99
N TYR A 312 9.43 -4.94 28.28
CA TYR A 312 9.96 -4.15 27.17
C TYR A 312 11.02 -3.14 27.65
N LEU A 313 10.74 -2.48 28.79
CA LEU A 313 11.67 -1.51 29.38
C LEU A 313 12.92 -2.21 29.94
N GLU A 314 12.75 -3.36 30.60
CA GLU A 314 13.87 -4.18 31.08
C GLU A 314 14.76 -4.65 29.93
N GLN A 315 14.16 -5.08 28.82
CA GLN A 315 14.87 -5.47 27.61
C GLN A 315 15.68 -4.31 27.03
N ALA A 316 15.08 -3.11 26.93
CA ALA A 316 15.77 -1.92 26.43
C ALA A 316 16.99 -1.55 27.28
N TYR A 317 16.88 -1.57 28.61
CA TYR A 317 18.03 -1.34 29.50
C TYR A 317 19.11 -2.42 29.38
N ARG A 318 18.70 -3.69 29.26
CA ARG A 318 19.61 -4.82 29.06
C ARG A 318 20.41 -4.68 27.78
N GLU A 319 19.75 -4.32 26.68
CA GLU A 319 20.42 -4.15 25.37
C GLU A 319 21.27 -2.87 25.32
N LYS A 320 20.87 -1.79 25.99
CA LYS A 320 21.73 -0.61 26.20
C LYS A 320 23.03 -0.96 26.91
N ALA A 321 22.97 -1.78 27.96
CA ALA A 321 24.17 -2.25 28.67
C ALA A 321 25.05 -3.16 27.81
N ARG A 322 24.45 -4.02 26.98
CA ARG A 322 25.17 -4.92 26.06
C ARG A 322 25.79 -4.19 24.87
N ARG A 323 25.12 -3.17 24.34
CA ARG A 323 25.48 -2.46 23.09
C ARG A 323 25.51 -0.94 23.33
N PRO A 324 26.43 -0.40 24.16
CA PRO A 324 26.42 1.01 24.57
C PRO A 324 26.66 2.01 23.43
N LYS A 325 27.15 1.55 22.27
CA LYS A 325 27.34 2.39 21.08
C LYS A 325 26.04 2.73 20.34
N ARG A 326 24.97 1.94 20.54
CA ARG A 326 23.67 2.23 19.91
C ARG A 326 22.89 3.20 20.79
N ASN A 327 22.16 4.11 20.16
CA ASN A 327 21.36 5.10 20.87
C ASN A 327 20.02 4.51 21.32
N PHE A 328 19.96 4.01 22.56
CA PHE A 328 18.74 3.49 23.17
C PHE A 328 17.91 4.52 23.92
N GLU A 329 18.40 5.76 24.09
CA GLU A 329 17.69 6.77 24.87
C GLU A 329 16.30 7.11 24.32
N PRO A 330 16.10 7.28 22.99
CA PRO A 330 14.77 7.52 22.44
C PRO A 330 13.82 6.36 22.75
N ILE A 331 14.30 5.12 22.62
CA ILE A 331 13.50 3.92 22.87
C ILE A 331 13.03 3.86 24.33
N ILE A 332 13.94 4.11 25.27
CA ILE A 332 13.61 4.14 26.71
C ILE A 332 12.60 5.24 27.00
N SER A 333 12.74 6.42 26.37
CA SER A 333 11.79 7.52 26.50
C SER A 333 10.40 7.12 26.01
N TYR A 334 10.28 6.55 24.81
CA TYR A 334 8.99 6.12 24.25
C TYR A 334 8.31 5.04 25.10
N LEU A 335 9.11 4.11 25.64
CA LEU A 335 8.60 3.05 26.52
C LEU A 335 8.07 3.61 27.84
N LYS A 336 8.74 4.60 28.45
CA LYS A 336 8.23 5.27 29.65
C LYS A 336 6.94 6.04 29.38
N GLU A 337 6.88 6.77 28.28
CA GLU A 337 5.67 7.50 27.88
C GLU A 337 4.50 6.54 27.61
N SER A 338 4.75 5.43 26.93
CA SER A 338 3.72 4.39 26.70
C SER A 338 3.22 3.78 28.01
N ARG A 339 4.12 3.54 28.98
CA ARG A 339 3.75 3.09 30.33
C ARG A 339 2.83 4.10 31.02
N GLU A 340 3.20 5.37 31.06
CA GLU A 340 2.42 6.43 31.71
C GLU A 340 1.02 6.54 31.11
N ARG A 341 0.89 6.45 29.77
CA ARG A 341 -0.41 6.42 29.08
C ARG A 341 -1.25 5.21 29.49
N SER A 342 -0.64 4.02 29.54
CA SER A 342 -1.35 2.80 29.97
C SER A 342 -1.79 2.83 31.44
N GLU A 343 -1.07 3.53 32.32
CA GLU A 343 -1.45 3.71 33.72
C GLU A 343 -2.61 4.69 33.85
N GLN A 344 -2.71 5.70 32.98
CA GLN A 344 -3.82 6.67 32.97
C GLN A 344 -5.15 6.04 32.49
N ASP A 345 -5.12 5.14 31.52
CA ASP A 345 -6.33 4.50 30.98
C ASP A 345 -6.98 3.48 31.95
N ASN A 346 -6.27 3.06 33.00
CA ASN A 346 -6.76 2.11 34.01
C ASN A 346 -7.41 2.76 35.25
N VAL A 347 -7.44 4.09 35.32
CA VAL A 347 -8.06 4.89 36.40
C VAL A 347 -9.43 5.38 35.95
#